data_AF-A0A5C3LER8-F1
#
_entry.id   AF-A0A5C3LER8-F1
#
_cell.length_a   1.000
_cell.length_b   1.000
_cell.length_c   1.000
_cell.angle_alpha   90.00
_cell.angle_beta   90.00
_cell.angle_gamma   90.00
#
_symmetry.space_group_name_H-M   'P 1'
#
loop_
_entity.id
_entity.type
_entity.pdbx_description
1 polymer ?
#
loop_
_entity_poly.entity_id
_entity_poly.type
_entity_poly.pdbx_seq_one_letter_code
_entity_poly.pdbx_strand_id
1 'polypeptide(L)'
;FGGIHCIAWSFHFPSHIDQLLWRGSACIITGASKWYQKYIRKCGILNALMLIVLLFVFMIWTSGIAPTFISILLYAPARICLLVVALRCLTDLPDSAYQTVQWTKFLPHL
;
A
#
# COMPACT_ATOMS: atom_id res chain seq x y z
N PHE A 1 7.30 2.07 2.41
CA PHE A 1 6.89 0.65 2.33
C PHE A 1 5.75 0.41 1.34
N GLY A 2 4.72 1.26 1.26
CA GLY A 2 3.53 1.00 0.42
C GLY A 2 3.73 0.76 -1.09
N GLY A 3 4.77 1.35 -1.70
CA GLY A 3 4.98 1.26 -3.15
C GLY A 3 5.22 -0.15 -3.69
N ILE A 4 5.66 -1.10 -2.86
CA ILE A 4 5.86 -2.49 -3.28
C ILE A 4 4.56 -3.18 -3.72
N HIS A 5 3.40 -2.73 -3.20
CA HIS A 5 2.10 -3.28 -3.58
C HIS A 5 1.70 -2.95 -5.02
N CYS A 6 2.35 -1.97 -5.65
CA CYS A 6 2.16 -1.67 -7.07
C CYS A 6 2.89 -2.65 -8.00
N ILE A 7 3.71 -3.57 -7.51
CA ILE A 7 4.48 -4.50 -8.36
C ILE A 7 3.59 -5.39 -9.22
N ALA A 8 2.43 -5.80 -8.67
CA ALA A 8 1.46 -6.67 -9.34
C ALA A 8 0.42 -5.88 -10.16
N TRP A 9 0.71 -4.62 -10.53
CA TRP A 9 -0.24 -3.76 -11.27
C TRP A 9 -0.72 -4.38 -12.59
N SER A 10 0.16 -5.14 -13.25
CA SER A 10 -0.09 -5.79 -14.54
C SER A 10 -0.11 -7.31 -14.45
N PHE A 11 -0.24 -7.88 -13.24
CA PHE A 11 -0.33 -9.33 -13.08
C PHE A 11 -1.69 -9.85 -13.56
N HIS A 12 -1.72 -11.14 -13.91
CA HIS A 12 -2.96 -11.86 -14.19
C HIS A 12 -3.70 -12.13 -12.87
N PHE A 13 -5.00 -11.85 -12.84
CA PHE A 13 -5.87 -12.10 -11.70
C PHE A 13 -7.03 -12.99 -12.15
N PRO A 14 -7.56 -13.86 -11.26
CA PRO A 14 -8.67 -14.76 -11.58
C PRO A 14 -9.94 -14.03 -12.04
N SER A 15 -10.12 -12.77 -11.63
CA SER A 15 -11.22 -11.93 -12.09
C SER A 15 -10.81 -10.46 -12.25
N HIS A 16 -11.54 -9.74 -13.10
CA HIS A 16 -11.35 -8.30 -13.29
C HIS A 16 -11.68 -7.50 -12.01
N ILE A 17 -12.59 -8.02 -11.16
CA ILE A 17 -12.92 -7.39 -9.87
C ILE A 17 -11.75 -7.51 -8.90
N ASP A 18 -11.09 -8.67 -8.83
CA ASP A 18 -9.91 -8.88 -7.98
C ASP A 18 -8.75 -7.97 -8.39
N GLN A 19 -8.56 -7.75 -9.69
CA GLN A 19 -7.56 -6.81 -10.20
C GLN A 19 -7.87 -5.35 -9.82
N LEU A 20 -9.14 -4.93 -9.90
CA LEU A 20 -9.56 -3.59 -9.48
C LEU A 20 -9.39 -3.38 -7.97
N LEU A 21 -9.74 -4.38 -7.16
CA LEU A 21 -9.55 -4.36 -5.71
C LEU A 21 -8.07 -4.26 -5.33
N TRP A 22 -7.21 -4.99 -6.04
CA TRP A 22 -5.76 -4.92 -5.85
C TRP A 22 -5.21 -3.53 -6.17
N ARG A 23 -5.55 -2.98 -7.35
CA ARG A 23 -5.09 -1.65 -7.79
C ARG A 23 -5.58 -0.54 -6.87
N GLY A 24 -6.86 -0.57 -6.49
CA GLY A 24 -7.42 0.38 -5.52
C GLY A 24 -6.69 0.34 -4.19
N SER A 25 -6.45 -0.86 -3.66
CA SER A 25 -5.73 -1.04 -2.39
C SER A 25 -4.28 -0.56 -2.46
N ALA A 26 -3.56 -0.83 -3.55
CA ALA A 26 -2.18 -0.40 -3.75
C ALA A 26 -2.05 1.15 -3.82
N CYS A 27 -3.00 1.81 -4.49
CA CYS A 27 -3.07 3.27 -4.57
C CYS A 27 -3.32 3.90 -3.19
N ILE A 28 -4.26 3.36 -2.41
CA ILE A 28 -4.60 3.86 -1.06
C ILE A 28 -3.38 3.79 -0.14
N ILE A 29 -2.69 2.65 -0.10
CA ILE A 29 -1.53 2.43 0.78
C ILE A 29 -0.34 3.33 0.39
N THR A 30 -0.10 3.53 -0.91
CA THR A 30 0.99 4.39 -1.40
C THR A 30 0.69 5.88 -1.21
N GLY A 31 -0.55 6.30 -1.44
CA GLY A 31 -0.99 7.68 -1.28
C GLY A 31 -0.97 8.17 0.17
N ALA A 32 -1.41 7.33 1.11
CA ALA A 32 -1.38 7.64 2.55
C ALA A 32 0.04 7.91 3.06
N SER A 33 1.05 7.22 2.51
CA SER A 33 2.46 7.37 2.92
C SER A 33 3.09 8.71 2.51
N LYS A 34 2.69 9.29 1.37
CA LYS A 34 3.30 10.53 0.83
C LYS A 34 2.63 11.80 1.33
N TRP A 35 1.36 11.73 1.72
CA TRP A 35 0.61 12.85 2.28
C TRP A 35 1.28 13.41 3.54
N TYR A 36 1.76 12.55 4.44
CA TYR A 36 2.39 12.93 5.70
C TYR A 36 3.68 13.77 5.53
N GLN A 37 4.47 13.51 4.47
CA GLN A 37 5.79 14.13 4.29
C GLN A 37 5.72 15.55 3.70
N LYS A 38 4.66 15.88 2.96
CA LYS A 38 4.53 17.18 2.25
C LYS A 38 4.26 18.36 3.20
N TYR A 39 3.64 18.12 4.34
CA TYR A 39 3.17 19.18 5.26
C TYR A 39 4.24 19.69 6.24
N ILE A 40 5.34 18.95 6.43
CA ILE A 40 6.42 19.31 7.37
C ILE A 40 7.29 20.47 6.84
N ARG A 41 7.24 20.78 5.53
CA ARG A 41 8.25 21.64 4.87
C ARG A 41 7.86 23.11 4.65
N LYS A 42 6.66 23.55 5.06
CA LYS A 42 6.22 24.93 4.87
C LYS A 42 5.62 25.52 6.14
N CYS A 43 6.44 26.15 6.98
CA CYS A 43 6.05 27.39 7.64
C CYS A 43 7.24 28.13 8.25
N GLY A 44 7.50 29.32 7.73
CA GLY A 44 8.28 30.39 8.35
C GLY A 44 7.35 31.47 8.91
N ILE A 45 7.86 32.13 9.94
CA ILE A 45 7.26 32.94 11.02
C ILE A 45 6.48 34.21 10.60
N LEU A 46 5.39 34.51 11.34
CA LEU A 46 5.14 35.77 12.08
C LEU A 46 4.02 35.57 13.13
N ASN A 47 4.25 36.08 14.36
CA ASN A 47 3.59 35.83 15.66
C ASN A 47 3.73 34.42 16.25
N ALA A 48 4.92 34.14 16.79
CA ALA A 48 5.33 32.83 17.30
C ALA A 48 4.35 32.19 18.29
N LEU A 49 3.83 32.91 19.29
CA LEU A 49 3.03 32.28 20.35
C LEU A 49 1.61 31.89 19.93
N MET A 50 0.88 32.78 19.25
CA MET A 50 -0.48 32.49 18.76
C MET A 50 -0.45 31.49 17.60
N LEU A 51 0.56 31.59 16.72
CA LEU A 51 0.78 30.64 15.64
C LEU A 51 1.21 29.26 16.19
N ILE A 52 2.02 29.16 17.25
CA ILE A 52 2.35 27.88 17.90
C ILE A 52 1.10 27.23 18.48
N VAL A 53 0.24 27.97 19.18
CA VAL A 53 -1.00 27.41 19.74
C VAL A 53 -1.96 26.99 18.62
N LEU A 54 -2.15 27.81 17.60
CA LEU A 54 -3.01 27.47 16.46
C LEU A 54 -2.45 26.32 15.63
N LEU A 55 -1.13 26.25 15.42
CA LEU A 55 -0.45 25.13 14.75
C LEU A 55 -0.47 23.87 15.60
N PHE A 56 -0.38 23.96 16.92
CA PHE A 56 -0.45 22.80 17.83
C PHE A 56 -1.87 22.24 17.89
N VAL A 57 -2.88 23.12 17.98
CA VAL A 57 -4.30 22.75 17.88
C VAL A 57 -4.58 22.17 16.49
N PHE A 58 -4.22 22.88 15.41
CA PHE A 58 -4.37 22.40 14.03
C PHE A 58 -3.62 21.08 13.80
N MET A 59 -2.40 20.92 14.32
CA MET A 59 -1.63 19.68 14.29
C MET A 59 -2.33 18.56 15.06
N ILE A 60 -2.90 18.80 16.23
CA ILE A 60 -3.71 17.79 16.94
C ILE A 60 -4.96 17.43 16.11
N TRP A 61 -5.61 18.38 15.46
CA TRP A 61 -6.81 18.13 14.64
C TRP A 61 -6.51 17.50 13.26
N THR A 62 -5.36 17.77 12.67
CA THR A 62 -4.96 17.26 11.33
C THR A 62 -3.98 16.10 11.38
N SER A 63 -3.36 15.82 12.54
CA SER A 63 -2.44 14.69 12.74
C SER A 63 -2.81 13.77 13.92
N GLY A 64 -3.78 14.17 14.76
CA GLY A 64 -4.28 13.38 15.88
C GLY A 64 -5.72 12.90 15.65
N ILE A 65 -5.90 11.58 15.74
CA ILE A 65 -7.18 10.87 15.77
C ILE A 65 -7.92 10.79 14.43
N ALA A 66 -8.37 11.88 13.80
CA ALA A 66 -9.29 11.76 12.67
C ALA A 66 -8.69 11.07 11.41
N PRO A 67 -7.52 11.51 10.89
CA PRO A 67 -6.92 10.85 9.73
C PRO A 67 -6.31 9.48 10.08
N THR A 68 -5.88 9.25 11.33
CA THR A 68 -5.42 7.92 11.77
C THR A 68 -6.58 6.94 11.88
N PHE A 69 -7.75 7.36 12.35
CA PHE A 69 -8.95 6.52 12.41
C PHE A 69 -9.45 6.18 11.00
N ILE A 70 -9.52 7.16 10.11
CA ILE A 70 -9.87 6.95 8.69
C ILE A 70 -8.83 6.04 8.03
N SER A 71 -7.54 6.25 8.31
CA SER A 71 -6.48 5.38 7.81
C SER A 71 -6.65 3.96 8.32
N ILE A 72 -6.95 3.72 9.61
CA ILE A 72 -7.18 2.36 10.14
C ILE A 72 -8.41 1.71 9.49
N LEU A 73 -9.52 2.46 9.37
CA LEU A 73 -10.76 1.97 8.79
C LEU A 73 -10.64 1.61 7.30
N LEU A 74 -9.79 2.32 6.54
CA LEU A 74 -9.57 2.01 5.13
C LEU A 74 -8.39 1.05 4.90
N TYR A 75 -7.35 1.13 5.74
CA TYR A 75 -6.14 0.32 5.62
C TYR A 75 -6.38 -1.12 6.04
N ALA A 76 -7.12 -1.37 7.12
CA ALA A 76 -7.36 -2.73 7.59
C ALA A 76 -8.15 -3.57 6.55
N PRO A 77 -9.27 -3.09 5.98
CA PRO A 77 -9.96 -3.80 4.90
C PRO A 77 -9.09 -3.93 3.65
N ALA A 78 -8.36 -2.88 3.24
CA ALA A 78 -7.46 -2.96 2.09
C ALA A 78 -6.37 -4.04 2.27
N ARG A 79 -5.81 -4.16 3.48
CA ARG A 79 -4.86 -5.23 3.84
C ARG A 79 -5.50 -6.62 3.74
N ILE A 80 -6.72 -6.77 4.25
CA ILE A 80 -7.44 -8.04 4.19
C ILE A 80 -7.76 -8.39 2.74
N CYS A 81 -8.24 -7.44 1.93
CA CYS A 81 -8.50 -7.64 0.51
C CYS A 81 -7.24 -8.04 -0.25
N LEU A 82 -6.09 -7.37 -0.02
CA LEU A 82 -4.82 -7.77 -0.65
C LEU A 82 -4.42 -9.21 -0.28
N LEU A 83 -4.61 -9.62 0.98
CA LEU A 83 -4.32 -10.99 1.42
C LEU A 83 -5.27 -12.01 0.78
N VAL A 84 -6.59 -11.73 0.77
CA VAL A 84 -7.60 -12.63 0.18
C VAL A 84 -7.38 -12.77 -1.33
N VAL A 85 -7.12 -11.67 -2.03
CA VAL A 85 -6.84 -11.71 -3.48
C VAL A 85 -5.53 -12.44 -3.76
N ALA A 86 -4.47 -12.23 -2.96
CA ALA A 86 -3.22 -12.97 -3.11
C ALA A 86 -3.42 -14.49 -2.92
N LEU A 87 -4.25 -14.89 -1.96
CA LEU A 87 -4.61 -16.30 -1.75
C LEU A 87 -5.44 -16.87 -2.91
N ARG A 88 -6.34 -16.09 -3.52
CA ARG A 88 -7.07 -16.51 -4.74
C ARG A 88 -6.15 -16.62 -5.95
N CYS A 89 -5.18 -15.73 -6.10
CA CYS A 89 -4.15 -15.86 -7.14
C CYS A 89 -3.30 -17.12 -6.95
N LEU A 90 -3.08 -17.56 -5.70
CA LEU A 90 -2.38 -18.82 -5.41
C LEU A 90 -3.15 -20.06 -5.88
N THR A 91 -4.48 -20.00 -5.97
CA THR A 91 -5.31 -21.13 -6.44
C THR A 91 -5.46 -21.22 -7.95
N ASP A 92 -5.11 -20.15 -8.68
CA ASP A 92 -5.21 -20.04 -10.14
C ASP A 92 -3.80 -19.93 -10.77
N LEU A 93 -2.84 -20.65 -10.19
CA LEU A 93 -1.47 -20.65 -10.69
C LEU A 93 -1.44 -21.42 -12.02
N PRO A 94 -0.71 -20.92 -13.04
CA PRO A 94 -0.55 -21.66 -14.29
C PRO A 94 0.09 -23.02 -14.02
N ASP A 95 -0.32 -24.06 -14.76
CA ASP A 95 0.15 -25.45 -14.60
C ASP A 95 1.68 -25.56 -14.57
N SER A 96 2.38 -24.66 -15.27
CA SER A 96 3.85 -24.55 -15.26
C SER A 96 4.45 -24.29 -13.88
N ALA A 97 3.72 -23.67 -12.97
CA ALA A 97 4.18 -23.37 -11.61
C ALA A 97 4.14 -24.60 -10.68
N TYR A 98 3.36 -25.63 -11.04
CA TYR A 98 3.32 -26.91 -10.33
C TYR A 98 4.32 -27.94 -10.88
N GLN A 99 4.92 -27.66 -12.05
CA GLN A 99 5.93 -28.55 -12.62
C GLN A 99 7.23 -28.43 -11.84
N THR A 100 7.77 -29.57 -11.39
CA THR A 100 9.11 -29.63 -10.82
C THR A 100 10.11 -29.15 -11.87
N VAL A 101 10.77 -28.02 -11.59
CA VAL A 101 11.84 -27.51 -12.45
C VAL A 101 12.87 -28.63 -12.60
N GLN A 102 13.22 -29.01 -13.83
CA GLN A 102 14.26 -30.02 -14.05
C GLN A 102 15.64 -29.39 -13.83
N TRP A 103 16.01 -29.27 -12.55
CA TRP A 103 17.28 -28.70 -12.08
C TRP A 103 18.50 -29.38 -12.72
N THR A 104 18.36 -30.67 -13.09
CA THR A 104 19.39 -31.47 -13.78
C THR A 104 19.75 -30.94 -15.16
N LYS A 105 18.88 -30.16 -15.81
CA LYS A 105 19.16 -29.52 -17.11
C LYS A 105 20.11 -28.31 -16.98
N PHE A 106 20.29 -27.80 -15.77
CA PHE A 106 21.24 -26.71 -15.45
C PHE A 106 22.62 -27.23 -15.03
N LEU A 107 22.79 -28.55 -14.91
CA LEU A 107 24.12 -29.12 -14.70
C LEU A 107 24.91 -29.02 -16.02
N PRO A 108 26.08 -28.36 -16.02
CA PRO A 108 26.95 -28.36 -17.18
C PRO A 108 27.32 -29.81 -17.49
N HIS A 109 27.09 -30.20 -18.74
CA HIS A 109 27.50 -31.49 -19.29
C HIS A 109 29.03 -31.45 -19.34
N LEU A 110 29.67 -32.32 -18.56
CA LEU A 110 31.11 -32.57 -18.65
C LEU A 110 31.39 -33.49 -19.84
#